data_AF-A0A2V9NNX6-F1
#
_entry.id   AF-A0A2V9NNX6-F1
#
_cell.length_a   1.000
_cell.length_b   1.000
_cell.length_c   1.000
_cell.angle_alpha   90.00
_cell.angle_beta   90.00
_cell.angle_gamma   90.00
#
_symmetry.space_group_name_H-M   'P 1'
#
loop_
_entity.id
_entity.type
_entity.pdbx_description
1 polymer ?
#
loop_
_entity_poly.entity_id
_entity_poly.type
_entity_poly.pdbx_seq_one_letter_code
_entity_poly.pdbx_strand_id
1 'polypeptide(L)'
;MSLKDVVCLCAESGNDEAWEEFVSRVGRPISLTIMRTASRWGEPSRSLVEDLIQATYLKLWEGGCRLLRDFAIQRPEAILGYLKKTAANAAHDYFKHGH
;
A
#
# COMPACT_ATOMS: atom_id res chain seq x y z
N MET A 1 1.97 -16.86 10.48
CA MET A 1 2.85 -16.17 9.51
C MET A 1 2.91 -14.68 9.83
N SER A 2 4.11 -14.11 9.99
CA SER A 2 4.28 -12.68 10.27
C SER A 2 4.01 -11.82 9.02
N LEU A 3 3.83 -10.50 9.17
CA LEU A 3 3.65 -9.61 8.01
C LEU A 3 4.91 -9.58 7.12
N LYS A 4 6.10 -9.71 7.71
CA LYS A 4 7.36 -9.86 6.97
C LYS A 4 7.31 -11.09 6.06
N ASP A 5 6.91 -12.24 6.61
CA ASP A 5 6.88 -13.49 5.85
C ASP A 5 5.91 -13.40 4.67
N VAL A 6 4.72 -12.82 4.88
CA VAL A 6 3.73 -12.55 3.83
C VAL A 6 4.33 -11.69 2.71
N VAL A 7 5.03 -10.60 3.07
CA VAL A 7 5.69 -9.71 2.10
C VAL A 7 6.79 -10.42 1.34
N CYS A 8 7.59 -11.26 1.99
CA CYS A 8 8.63 -12.03 1.32
C CYS A 8 8.03 -13.02 0.31
N LEU A 9 6.95 -13.71 0.67
CA LEU A 9 6.25 -14.64 -0.22
C LEU A 9 5.60 -13.94 -1.41
N CYS A 10 5.08 -12.72 -1.21
CA CYS A 10 4.57 -11.90 -2.32
C CYS A 10 5.64 -11.61 -3.39
N ALA A 11 6.92 -11.51 -3.01
CA ALA A 11 7.98 -11.26 -3.97
C ALA A 11 8.44 -12.52 -4.74
N GLU A 12 7.92 -13.69 -4.38
CA GLU A 12 8.11 -14.93 -5.12
C GLU A 12 7.06 -15.03 -6.25
N SER A 13 7.44 -15.53 -7.42
CA SER A 13 6.53 -15.58 -8.57
C SER A 13 5.36 -16.55 -8.32
N GLY A 14 4.13 -16.08 -8.59
CA GLY A 14 2.93 -16.93 -8.64
C GLY A 14 2.30 -17.28 -7.29
N ASN A 15 2.49 -16.46 -6.26
CA ASN A 15 1.92 -16.69 -4.93
C ASN A 15 0.69 -15.81 -4.65
N ASP A 16 -0.42 -16.11 -5.33
CA ASP A 16 -1.68 -15.37 -5.20
C ASP A 16 -2.26 -15.44 -3.78
N GLU A 17 -2.07 -16.56 -3.07
CA GLU A 17 -2.50 -16.73 -1.67
C GLU A 17 -1.77 -15.76 -0.72
N ALA A 18 -0.45 -15.58 -0.91
CA ALA A 18 0.30 -14.60 -0.14
C ALA A 18 -0.18 -13.17 -0.41
N TRP A 19 -0.60 -12.89 -1.64
CA TRP A 19 -1.16 -11.59 -2.00
C TRP A 19 -2.53 -11.35 -1.38
N GLU A 20 -3.43 -12.33 -1.42
CA GLU A 20 -4.73 -12.25 -0.76
C GLU A 20 -4.57 -12.01 0.75
N GLU A 21 -3.65 -12.74 1.39
CA GLU A 21 -3.36 -12.58 2.80
C GLU A 21 -2.74 -11.19 3.10
N PHE A 22 -1.88 -10.68 2.20
CA PHE A 22 -1.34 -9.33 2.31
C PHE A 22 -2.48 -8.30 2.28
N VAL A 23 -3.31 -8.32 1.24
CA VAL A 23 -4.42 -7.39 1.04
C VAL A 23 -5.43 -7.47 2.19
N SER A 24 -5.74 -8.67 2.68
CA SER A 24 -6.61 -8.90 3.85
C SER A 24 -6.09 -8.17 5.10
N ARG A 25 -4.78 -8.25 5.36
CA ARG A 25 -4.15 -7.63 6.54
C ARG A 25 -3.98 -6.12 6.43
N VAL A 26 -3.66 -5.61 5.24
CA VAL A 26 -3.24 -4.21 5.07
C VAL A 26 -4.25 -3.32 4.35
N GLY A 27 -5.29 -3.90 3.74
CA GLY A 27 -6.28 -3.18 2.96
C GLY A 27 -7.02 -2.11 3.76
N ARG A 28 -7.49 -2.45 4.98
CA ARG A 28 -8.11 -1.46 5.87
C ARG A 28 -7.14 -0.35 6.28
N PRO A 29 -5.92 -0.63 6.76
CA PRO A 29 -4.91 0.40 7.03
C PRO A 29 -4.60 1.33 5.85
N ILE A 30 -4.48 0.80 4.63
CA ILE A 30 -4.22 1.58 3.42
C ILE A 30 -5.43 2.47 3.09
N SER A 31 -6.62 1.88 2.99
CA SER A 31 -7.87 2.59 2.67
C SER A 31 -8.14 3.75 3.64
N LEU A 32 -8.03 3.50 4.96
CA LEU A 32 -8.23 4.55 5.96
C LEU A 32 -7.19 5.66 5.86
N THR A 33 -5.96 5.34 5.47
CA THR A 33 -4.90 6.34 5.32
C THR A 33 -5.13 7.21 4.09
N ILE A 34 -5.55 6.60 2.98
CA ILE A 34 -5.93 7.32 1.75
C ILE A 34 -7.11 8.23 2.03
N MET A 35 -8.20 7.69 2.59
CA MET A 35 -9.40 8.46 2.91
C MET A 35 -9.06 9.66 3.79
N ARG A 36 -8.35 9.46 4.91
CA ARG A 36 -7.93 10.57 5.79
C ARG A 36 -7.05 11.61 5.10
N THR A 37 -6.16 11.16 4.21
CA THR A 37 -5.26 12.06 3.50
C THR A 37 -6.02 12.87 2.44
N ALA A 38 -6.90 12.21 1.70
CA ALA A 38 -7.75 12.81 0.67
C ALA A 38 -8.79 13.77 1.25
N SER A 39 -9.38 13.44 2.42
CA SER A 39 -10.34 14.31 3.12
C SER A 39 -9.78 15.69 3.48
N ARG A 40 -8.45 15.85 3.51
CA ARG A 40 -7.81 17.16 3.73
C ARG A 40 -7.93 18.10 2.52
N TRP A 41 -8.33 17.59 1.37
CA TRP A 41 -8.47 18.31 0.11
C TRP A 41 -9.94 18.49 -0.30
N GLY A 42 -10.89 18.05 0.53
CA GLY A 42 -12.33 18.05 0.24
C GLY A 42 -12.95 16.69 0.54
N GLU A 43 -14.22 16.48 0.17
CA GLU A 43 -14.86 15.17 0.29
C GLU A 43 -14.50 14.31 -0.94
N PRO A 44 -13.64 13.28 -0.80
CA PRO A 44 -13.25 12.46 -1.94
C PRO A 44 -14.40 11.55 -2.36
N SER A 45 -14.58 11.38 -3.67
CA SER A 45 -15.53 10.38 -4.16
C SER A 45 -15.03 8.97 -3.80
N ARG A 46 -15.98 8.04 -3.67
CA ARG A 46 -15.66 6.62 -3.45
C ARG A 46 -14.77 6.07 -4.57
N SER A 47 -15.05 6.41 -5.83
CA SER A 47 -14.26 5.96 -6.98
C SER A 47 -12.81 6.44 -6.89
N LEU A 48 -12.59 7.70 -6.51
CA LEU A 48 -11.24 8.23 -6.33
C LEU A 48 -10.48 7.48 -5.23
N VAL A 49 -11.13 7.17 -4.11
CA VAL A 49 -10.49 6.38 -3.05
C VAL A 49 -10.12 4.98 -3.55
N GLU A 50 -10.99 4.32 -4.31
CA GLU A 50 -10.71 3.01 -4.92
C GLU A 50 -9.54 3.08 -5.91
N ASP A 51 -9.46 4.11 -6.76
CA ASP A 51 -8.36 4.33 -7.70
C ASP A 51 -7.03 4.54 -6.97
N LEU A 52 -7.02 5.34 -5.90
CA LEU A 52 -5.83 5.58 -5.10
C LEU A 52 -5.35 4.32 -4.35
N ILE A 53 -6.28 3.46 -3.92
CA ILE A 53 -5.94 2.15 -3.33
C ILE A 53 -5.23 1.29 -4.38
N GLN A 54 -5.77 1.20 -5.59
CA GLN A 54 -5.15 0.43 -6.67
C GLN A 54 -3.77 1.00 -7.05
N ALA A 55 -3.66 2.32 -7.21
CA ALA A 55 -2.39 2.98 -7.49
C ALA A 55 -1.34 2.72 -6.39
N THR A 56 -1.76 2.67 -5.12
CA THR A 56 -0.89 2.31 -4.00
C THR A 56 -0.36 0.89 -4.13
N TYR A 57 -1.22 -0.09 -4.45
CA TYR A 57 -0.78 -1.48 -4.65
C TYR A 57 0.13 -1.64 -5.86
N LEU A 58 -0.17 -0.97 -6.98
CA LEU A 58 0.71 -0.94 -8.16
C LEU A 58 2.11 -0.45 -7.79
N LYS A 59 2.20 0.68 -7.07
CA LYS A 59 3.49 1.24 -6.60
C LYS A 59 4.25 0.31 -5.66
N LEU A 60 3.56 -0.44 -4.82
CA LEU A 60 4.19 -1.44 -3.94
C LEU A 60 4.73 -2.64 -4.74
N TRP A 61 4.09 -2.96 -5.86
CA TRP A 61 4.43 -4.10 -6.71
C TRP A 61 5.46 -3.79 -7.79
N GLU A 62 5.71 -2.51 -8.07
CA GLU A 62 6.75 -2.08 -9.01
C GLU A 62 8.09 -2.78 -8.74
N GLY A 63 8.72 -3.28 -9.81
CA GLY A 63 9.96 -4.03 -9.71
C GLY A 63 9.85 -5.37 -8.97
N GLY A 64 8.64 -5.95 -8.88
CA GLY A 64 8.39 -7.27 -8.28
C GLY A 64 8.47 -7.25 -6.76
N CYS A 65 7.87 -6.24 -6.11
CA CYS A 65 7.90 -6.05 -4.66
C CYS A 65 9.30 -5.87 -4.03
N ARG A 66 10.36 -5.69 -4.83
CA ARG A 66 11.74 -5.69 -4.32
C ARG A 66 11.95 -4.66 -3.21
N LEU A 67 11.47 -3.42 -3.40
CA LEU A 67 11.61 -2.36 -2.39
C LEU A 67 10.86 -2.69 -1.09
N LEU A 68 9.63 -3.19 -1.20
CA LEU A 68 8.83 -3.56 -0.03
C LEU A 68 9.46 -4.75 0.72
N ARG A 69 9.94 -5.75 -0.01
CA ARG A 69 10.64 -6.91 0.55
C ARG A 69 11.94 -6.49 1.26
N ASP A 70 12.79 -5.74 0.59
CA ASP A 70 14.08 -5.34 1.14
C ASP A 70 13.88 -4.46 2.40
N PHE A 71 12.86 -3.60 2.40
CA PHE A 71 12.44 -2.86 3.59
C PHE A 71 11.94 -3.79 4.71
N ALA A 72 11.08 -4.76 4.39
CA ALA A 72 10.53 -5.70 5.37
C ALA A 72 11.60 -6.60 6.02
N ILE A 73 12.66 -6.95 5.27
CA ILE A 73 13.81 -7.68 5.81
C ILE A 73 14.58 -6.82 6.80
N GLN A 74 14.81 -5.54 6.48
CA GLN A 74 15.60 -4.64 7.30
C GLN A 74 14.84 -4.13 8.53
N ARG A 75 13.54 -3.84 8.40
CA ARG A 75 12.70 -3.14 9.39
C ARG A 75 11.31 -3.78 9.51
N PRO A 76 11.21 -5.04 9.93
CA PRO A 76 9.95 -5.78 9.99
C PRO A 76 8.88 -5.12 10.87
N GLU A 77 9.28 -4.47 11.95
CA GLU A 77 8.40 -3.73 12.87
C GLU A 77 7.78 -2.48 12.24
N ALA A 78 8.42 -1.93 11.19
CA ALA A 78 8.02 -0.68 10.55
C ALA A 78 7.21 -0.87 9.25
N ILE A 79 6.96 -2.11 8.82
CA ILE A 79 6.27 -2.41 7.55
C ILE A 79 4.94 -1.67 7.45
N LEU A 80 4.11 -1.76 8.49
CA LEU A 80 2.80 -1.09 8.48
C LEU A 80 2.93 0.43 8.35
N GLY A 81 3.94 1.03 8.98
CA GLY A 81 4.24 2.46 8.86
C GLY A 81 4.66 2.84 7.45
N TYR A 82 5.51 2.03 6.81
CA TYR A 82 5.92 2.20 5.41
C TYR A 82 4.72 2.16 4.47
N LEU A 83 3.85 1.15 4.60
CA LEU A 83 2.64 1.02 3.77
C LEU A 83 1.71 2.22 3.91
N LYS A 84 1.44 2.68 5.13
CA LYS A 84 0.64 3.89 5.38
C LYS A 84 1.28 5.13 4.76
N LYS A 85 2.61 5.27 4.86
CA LYS A 85 3.33 6.39 4.26
C LYS A 85 3.23 6.37 2.73
N THR A 86 3.38 5.20 2.12
CA THR A 86 3.21 5.03 0.66
C THR A 86 1.79 5.40 0.23
N ALA A 87 0.78 4.96 0.97
CA ALA A 87 -0.63 5.28 0.72
C ALA A 87 -0.92 6.79 0.85
N ALA A 88 -0.40 7.44 1.91
CA ALA A 88 -0.52 8.88 2.09
C ALA A 88 0.19 9.66 0.98
N ASN A 89 1.38 9.21 0.56
CA ASN A 89 2.11 9.82 -0.54
C ASN A 89 1.36 9.67 -1.87
N ALA A 90 0.78 8.50 -2.17
CA ALA A 90 -0.01 8.32 -3.39
C ALA A 90 -1.21 9.31 -3.45
N ALA A 91 -1.92 9.47 -2.33
CA ALA A 91 -2.99 10.47 -2.24
C ALA A 91 -2.45 11.90 -2.38
N HIS A 92 -1.36 12.25 -1.69
CA HIS A 92 -0.74 13.57 -1.82
C HIS A 92 -0.26 13.86 -3.24
N ASP A 93 0.36 12.89 -3.90
CA ASP A 93 0.88 13.02 -5.26
C ASP A 93 -0.27 13.29 -6.24
N TYR A 94 -1.40 12.59 -6.09
CA TYR A 94 -2.62 12.85 -6.86
C TYR A 94 -3.10 14.29 -6.68
N PHE A 95 -3.28 14.77 -5.45
CA PHE A 95 -3.80 16.14 -5.23
C PHE A 95 -2.78 17.25 -5.51
N LYS A 96 -1.48 16.98 -5.42
CA LYS A 96 -0.42 17.98 -5.69
C LYS A 96 -0.04 18.09 -7.16
N HIS A 97 -0.14 16.99 -7.93
CA HIS A 97 0.24 16.95 -9.34
C HIS A 97 -0.97 16.78 -10.28
N GLY A 98 -2.16 16.56 -9.72
CA GLY A 98 -3.41 16.31 -10.44
C GLY A 98 -4.46 17.39 -10.25
N HIS A 99 -4.02 18.66 -10.21
CA HIS A 99 -4.76 19.86 -10.61
C HIS A 99 -3.79 20.83 -11.27
#